data_AF-A0A968Y4G4-F1
#
_entry.id   AF-A0A968Y4G4-F1
#
_cell.length_a   1.000
_cell.length_b   1.000
_cell.length_c   1.000
_cell.angle_alpha   90.00
_cell.angle_beta   90.00
_cell.angle_gamma   90.00
#
_symmetry.space_group_name_H-M   'P 1'
#
loop_
_entity.id
_entity.type
_entity.pdbx_description
1 polymer ?
#
loop_
_entity_poly.entity_id
_entity_poly.type
_entity_poly.pdbx_seq_one_letter_code
_entity_poly.pdbx_strand_id
1 'polypeptide(L)'
;MLQIYRNGANGEIIRGRGLPAFIHNGNYYQTIIGVFEDGTIDCWELVDFEEFTNKVTEGWVVTQVPKGARISCHHLYYGNSNLECYIEIDEFVKEVEDTINQLQGKQTARQTCFQAFARFLTEPNKKNKTILREAYNAIPKHCRIYVLGDMDCKDSPIKLCIEDQEVSPEIIEDFKQIYIGDSER
;
A
#
# COMPACT_ATOMS: atom_id res chain seq x y z
N MET A 1 6.04 -0.16 -9.10
CA MET A 1 5.27 1.10 -9.13
C MET A 1 5.75 1.93 -10.30
N LEU A 2 4.85 2.51 -11.10
CA LEU A 2 5.22 3.33 -12.25
C LEU A 2 5.72 4.69 -11.76
N GLN A 3 6.90 5.11 -12.18
CA GLN A 3 7.36 6.47 -11.89
C GLN A 3 6.72 7.44 -12.88
N ILE A 4 6.13 8.51 -12.36
CA ILE A 4 5.46 9.55 -13.14
C ILE A 4 5.95 10.92 -12.70
N TYR A 5 5.70 11.92 -13.54
CA TYR A 5 6.09 13.30 -13.29
C TYR A 5 5.01 14.24 -13.80
N ARG A 6 4.85 15.38 -13.15
CA ARG A 6 4.03 16.49 -13.66
C ARG A 6 4.77 17.82 -13.51
N ASN A 7 4.37 18.81 -14.30
CA ASN A 7 4.84 20.17 -14.11
C ASN A 7 4.06 20.82 -12.96
N GLY A 8 4.77 21.51 -12.07
CA GLY A 8 4.19 22.38 -11.07
C GLY A 8 3.87 23.77 -11.63
N ALA A 9 3.28 24.61 -10.78
CA ALA A 9 2.79 25.93 -11.20
C ALA A 9 3.92 26.88 -11.64
N ASN A 10 5.14 26.67 -11.14
CA ASN A 10 6.30 27.51 -11.45
C ASN A 10 7.27 26.82 -12.45
N GLY A 11 6.83 25.75 -13.12
CA GLY A 11 7.64 24.99 -14.09
C GLY A 11 8.60 23.99 -13.44
N GLU A 12 8.54 23.79 -12.13
CA GLU A 12 9.24 22.73 -11.42
C GLU A 12 8.70 21.35 -11.82
N ILE A 13 9.56 20.32 -11.77
CA ILE A 13 9.13 18.94 -11.98
C ILE A 13 8.75 18.35 -10.62
N ILE A 14 7.51 17.90 -10.51
CA ILE A 14 6.98 17.23 -9.33
C ILE A 14 6.98 15.74 -9.59
N ARG A 15 7.74 15.00 -8.77
CA ARG A 15 7.86 13.55 -8.88
C ARG A 15 6.64 12.87 -8.28
N GLY A 16 6.24 11.75 -8.87
CA GLY A 16 5.12 10.98 -8.38
C GLY A 16 5.21 9.49 -8.71
N ARG A 17 4.19 8.76 -8.28
CA ARG A 17 3.98 7.36 -8.57
C ARG A 17 2.58 7.11 -9.09
N GLY A 18 2.50 6.25 -10.10
CA GLY A 18 1.25 5.79 -10.67
C GLY A 18 0.74 4.53 -9.99
N LEU A 19 -0.52 4.56 -9.54
CA LEU A 19 -1.25 3.44 -8.95
C LEU A 19 -2.45 3.07 -9.84
N PRO A 20 -2.63 1.81 -10.24
CA PRO A 20 -3.74 1.42 -11.11
C PRO A 20 -5.07 1.40 -10.35
N ALA A 21 -6.09 2.05 -10.91
CA ALA A 21 -7.47 2.00 -10.42
C ALA A 21 -8.47 2.20 -11.58
N PHE A 22 -9.74 2.36 -11.24
CA PHE A 22 -10.79 2.75 -12.17
C PHE A 22 -11.40 4.09 -11.76
N ILE A 23 -11.68 4.94 -12.74
CA ILE A 23 -12.59 6.08 -12.59
C ILE A 23 -13.98 5.66 -13.03
N HIS A 24 -14.97 5.86 -12.18
CA HIS A 24 -16.38 5.61 -12.47
C HIS A 24 -17.07 6.92 -12.85
N ASN A 25 -17.21 7.12 -14.16
CA ASN A 25 -17.86 8.29 -14.75
C ASN A 25 -18.85 7.83 -15.83
N GLY A 26 -19.99 7.29 -15.37
CA GLY A 26 -20.98 6.62 -16.22
C GLY A 26 -20.58 5.20 -16.66
N ASN A 27 -19.35 5.02 -17.14
CA ASN A 27 -18.68 3.72 -17.30
C ASN A 27 -17.46 3.64 -16.36
N TYR A 28 -16.78 2.49 -16.34
CA TYR A 28 -15.57 2.28 -15.55
C TYR A 28 -14.34 2.37 -16.44
N TYR A 29 -13.47 3.33 -16.16
CA TYR A 29 -12.29 3.62 -16.97
C TYR A 29 -11.03 3.21 -16.21
N GLN A 30 -10.38 2.14 -16.67
CA GLN A 30 -9.09 1.73 -16.12
C GLN A 30 -8.06 2.83 -16.43
N THR A 31 -7.41 3.30 -15.39
CA THR A 31 -6.44 4.39 -15.48
C THR A 31 -5.33 4.24 -14.45
N ILE A 32 -4.39 5.19 -14.47
CA ILE A 32 -3.33 5.32 -13.48
C ILE A 32 -3.64 6.57 -12.66
N ILE A 33 -3.90 6.39 -11.38
CA ILE A 33 -4.01 7.48 -10.39
C ILE A 33 -2.59 7.95 -10.08
N GLY A 34 -2.35 9.24 -10.24
CA GLY A 34 -1.04 9.82 -9.98
C GLY A 34 -0.93 10.35 -8.56
N VAL A 35 0.02 9.87 -7.77
CA VAL A 35 0.29 10.37 -6.40
C VAL A 35 1.63 11.12 -6.41
N PHE A 36 1.66 12.37 -5.96
CA PHE A 36 2.81 13.27 -6.12
C PHE A 36 3.45 13.68 -4.79
N GLU A 37 4.73 14.07 -4.83
CA GLU A 37 5.51 14.39 -3.63
C GLU A 37 5.02 15.64 -2.89
N ASP A 38 4.30 16.53 -3.57
CA ASP A 38 3.64 17.68 -2.97
C ASP A 38 2.31 17.33 -2.26
N GLY A 39 1.93 16.05 -2.23
CA GLY A 39 0.73 15.55 -1.55
C GLY A 39 -0.53 15.60 -2.41
N THR A 40 -0.42 16.01 -3.68
CA THR A 40 -1.56 15.99 -4.61
C THR A 40 -1.77 14.62 -5.25
N ILE A 41 -3.02 14.33 -5.61
CA ILE A 41 -3.44 13.12 -6.29
C ILE A 41 -4.18 13.49 -7.58
N ASP A 42 -3.73 12.99 -8.72
CA ASP A 42 -4.41 13.09 -10.01
C ASP A 42 -5.33 11.87 -10.19
N CYS A 43 -6.65 12.13 -10.11
CA CYS A 43 -7.70 11.16 -10.39
C CYS A 43 -8.68 11.69 -11.46
N TRP A 44 -8.12 12.19 -12.58
CA TRP A 44 -8.77 13.04 -13.62
C TRP A 44 -9.01 14.49 -13.20
N GLU A 45 -8.52 14.83 -12.02
CA GLU A 45 -8.46 16.15 -11.43
C GLU A 45 -7.38 16.08 -10.35
N LEU A 46 -6.62 17.16 -10.18
CA LEU A 46 -5.65 17.27 -9.10
C LEU A 46 -6.37 17.69 -7.83
N VAL A 47 -6.30 16.84 -6.82
CA VAL A 47 -6.93 17.02 -5.51
C VAL A 47 -5.95 16.76 -4.39
N ASP A 48 -6.27 17.22 -3.18
CA ASP A 48 -5.55 16.80 -1.98
C ASP A 48 -6.05 15.43 -1.46
N PHE A 49 -5.47 14.96 -0.36
CA PHE A 49 -5.82 13.65 0.21
C PHE A 49 -7.26 13.62 0.77
N GLU A 50 -7.74 14.70 1.38
CA GLU A 50 -9.10 14.75 1.94
C GLU A 50 -10.13 14.70 0.79
N GLU A 51 -9.95 15.52 -0.23
CA GLU A 51 -10.75 15.53 -1.45
C GLU A 51 -10.70 14.19 -2.18
N PHE A 52 -9.54 13.53 -2.24
CA PHE A 52 -9.40 12.19 -2.78
C PHE A 52 -10.26 11.17 -2.01
N THR A 53 -10.25 11.19 -0.67
CA THR A 53 -11.08 10.29 0.14
C THR A 53 -12.59 10.55 -0.04
N ASN A 54 -12.97 11.81 -0.27
CA ASN A 54 -14.35 12.16 -0.62
C ASN A 54 -14.74 11.55 -1.98
N LYS A 55 -13.89 11.71 -3.01
CA LYS A 55 -14.11 11.08 -4.34
C LYS A 55 -14.19 9.55 -4.25
N VAL A 56 -13.39 8.91 -3.40
CA VAL A 56 -13.50 7.47 -3.13
C VAL A 56 -14.87 7.13 -2.52
N THR A 57 -15.30 7.89 -1.52
CA THR A 57 -16.59 7.69 -0.84
C THR A 57 -17.79 7.88 -1.77
N GLU A 58 -17.69 8.83 -2.70
CA GLU A 58 -18.69 9.08 -3.74
C GLU A 58 -18.70 8.01 -4.85
N GLY A 59 -17.71 7.11 -4.83
CA GLY A 59 -17.55 6.07 -5.83
C GLY A 59 -16.99 6.57 -7.16
N TRP A 60 -16.31 7.73 -7.18
CA TRP A 60 -15.59 8.25 -8.35
C TRP A 60 -14.32 7.42 -8.62
N VAL A 61 -13.53 7.13 -7.58
CA VAL A 61 -12.37 6.23 -7.67
C VAL A 61 -12.74 4.88 -7.07
N VAL A 62 -12.56 3.81 -7.84
CA VAL A 62 -12.85 2.45 -7.41
C VAL A 62 -11.75 1.47 -7.82
N THR A 63 -11.57 0.41 -7.06
CA THR A 63 -10.64 -0.69 -7.39
C THR A 63 -11.35 -1.94 -7.89
N GLN A 64 -12.68 -1.96 -7.82
CA GLN A 64 -13.53 -3.08 -8.18
C GLN A 64 -14.61 -2.61 -9.13
N VAL A 65 -14.94 -3.46 -10.12
CA VAL A 65 -15.95 -3.17 -11.12
C VAL A 65 -17.00 -4.28 -11.12
N PRO A 66 -18.31 -3.97 -11.03
CA PRO A 66 -19.34 -4.99 -11.06
C PRO A 66 -19.29 -5.85 -12.33
N LYS A 67 -19.59 -7.15 -12.20
CA LYS A 67 -19.70 -8.05 -13.36
C LYS A 67 -20.78 -7.56 -14.32
N GLY A 68 -20.48 -7.56 -15.62
CA GLY A 68 -21.34 -7.04 -16.67
C GLY A 68 -21.29 -5.52 -16.86
N ALA A 69 -20.72 -4.75 -15.92
CA ALA A 69 -20.59 -3.30 -16.08
C ALA A 69 -19.62 -2.95 -17.22
N ARG A 70 -19.85 -1.81 -17.85
CA ARG A 70 -19.07 -1.40 -19.02
C ARG A 70 -17.72 -0.86 -18.59
N ILE A 71 -16.65 -1.46 -19.12
CA ILE A 71 -15.26 -1.10 -18.84
C ILE A 71 -14.57 -0.57 -20.09
N SER A 72 -13.62 0.34 -19.88
CA SER A 72 -12.74 0.86 -20.92
C SER A 72 -11.32 1.02 -20.38
N CYS A 73 -10.34 0.59 -21.16
CA CYS A 73 -8.97 1.04 -21.05
C CYS A 73 -8.62 1.76 -22.34
N HIS A 74 -8.23 3.04 -22.23
CA HIS A 74 -8.00 3.89 -23.39
C HIS A 74 -6.97 3.26 -24.34
N HIS A 75 -7.31 3.20 -25.63
CA HIS A 75 -6.54 2.55 -26.70
C HIS A 75 -6.29 1.04 -26.57
N LEU A 76 -6.79 0.36 -25.53
CA LEU A 76 -6.52 -1.05 -25.31
C LEU A 76 -7.78 -1.91 -25.45
N TYR A 77 -8.84 -1.62 -24.69
CA TYR A 77 -10.07 -2.41 -24.73
C TYR A 77 -11.33 -1.63 -24.34
N TYR A 78 -12.46 -2.16 -24.79
CA TYR A 78 -13.79 -1.73 -24.39
C TYR A 78 -14.73 -2.93 -24.38
N GLY A 79 -15.54 -3.08 -23.33
CA GLY A 79 -16.43 -4.23 -23.20
C GLY A 79 -17.15 -4.29 -21.86
N ASN A 80 -17.67 -5.47 -21.52
CA ASN A 80 -18.32 -5.70 -20.24
C ASN A 80 -17.36 -6.44 -19.30
N SER A 81 -17.33 -6.05 -18.04
CA SER A 81 -16.45 -6.62 -17.03
C SER A 81 -16.80 -8.08 -16.72
N ASN A 82 -15.78 -8.93 -16.69
CA ASN A 82 -15.79 -10.20 -15.99
C ASN A 82 -14.54 -10.31 -15.09
N LEU A 83 -14.07 -9.16 -14.59
CA LEU A 83 -12.83 -9.05 -13.83
C LEU A 83 -13.05 -9.57 -12.40
N GLU A 84 -12.03 -10.25 -11.89
CA GLU A 84 -11.88 -10.52 -10.46
C GLU A 84 -10.87 -9.50 -9.91
N CYS A 85 -11.35 -8.58 -9.08
CA CYS A 85 -10.57 -7.50 -8.48
C CYS A 85 -10.26 -7.84 -7.02
N TYR A 86 -8.98 -7.81 -6.64
CA TYR A 86 -8.54 -8.29 -5.32
C TYR A 86 -8.08 -7.17 -4.36
N ILE A 87 -8.04 -5.92 -4.85
CA ILE A 87 -7.68 -4.77 -4.02
C ILE A 87 -8.98 -4.16 -3.48
N GLU A 88 -9.12 -4.14 -2.17
CA GLU A 88 -10.20 -3.45 -1.47
C GLU A 88 -9.94 -1.94 -1.49
N ILE A 89 -11.00 -1.14 -1.58
CA ILE A 89 -10.85 0.31 -1.82
C ILE A 89 -10.22 1.03 -0.61
N ASP A 90 -10.51 0.59 0.61
CA ASP A 90 -9.89 1.09 1.84
C ASP A 90 -8.40 0.76 1.92
N GLU A 91 -7.99 -0.43 1.47
CA GLU A 91 -6.58 -0.81 1.36
C GLU A 91 -5.84 -0.01 0.27
N PHE A 92 -6.53 0.39 -0.81
CA PHE A 92 -5.99 1.30 -1.81
C PHE A 92 -5.78 2.72 -1.27
N VAL A 93 -6.71 3.23 -0.45
CA VAL A 93 -6.53 4.53 0.23
C VAL A 93 -5.29 4.51 1.12
N LYS A 94 -5.05 3.42 1.87
CA LYS A 94 -3.81 3.24 2.64
C LYS A 94 -2.56 3.25 1.75
N GLU A 95 -2.63 2.64 0.56
CA GLU A 95 -1.50 2.65 -0.38
C GLU A 95 -1.20 4.06 -0.92
N VAL A 96 -2.25 4.85 -1.20
CA VAL A 96 -2.10 6.26 -1.59
C VAL A 96 -1.42 7.07 -0.49
N GLU A 97 -1.90 6.95 0.75
CA GLU A 97 -1.31 7.64 1.91
C GLU A 97 0.16 7.25 2.13
N ASP A 98 0.47 5.95 2.10
CA ASP A 98 1.83 5.45 2.28
C ASP A 98 2.75 5.88 1.13
N THR A 99 2.20 6.01 -0.09
CA THR A 99 2.92 6.54 -1.25
C THR A 99 3.28 8.01 -1.09
N ILE A 100 2.36 8.83 -0.54
CA ILE A 100 2.65 10.24 -0.20
C ILE A 100 3.77 10.29 0.84
N ASN A 101 3.64 9.50 1.91
CA ASN A 101 4.67 9.45 2.97
C ASN A 101 6.04 9.07 2.40
N GLN A 102 6.08 8.04 1.54
CA GLN A 102 7.31 7.62 0.89
C GLN A 102 7.93 8.73 0.02
N LEU A 103 7.13 9.42 -0.79
CA LEU A 103 7.60 10.49 -1.67
C LEU A 103 8.11 11.70 -0.87
N GLN A 104 7.52 11.97 0.28
CA GLN A 104 7.91 13.05 1.20
C GLN A 104 9.07 12.67 2.13
N GLY A 105 9.62 11.46 2.02
CA GLY A 105 10.66 10.96 2.92
C GLY A 105 10.21 10.77 4.36
N LYS A 106 8.89 10.68 4.59
CA LYS A 106 8.30 10.37 5.89
C LYS A 106 8.36 8.87 6.15
N GLN A 107 8.18 8.50 7.42
CA GLN A 107 8.12 7.11 7.83
C GLN A 107 6.91 6.41 7.20
N THR A 108 7.13 5.28 6.54
CA THR A 108 6.07 4.46 5.91
C THR A 108 5.51 3.40 6.86
N ALA A 109 4.31 2.90 6.57
CA ALA A 109 3.70 1.77 7.28
C ALA A 109 4.61 0.54 7.25
N ARG A 110 5.31 0.30 6.13
CA ARG A 110 6.31 -0.76 6.00
C ARG A 110 7.45 -0.57 7.01
N GLN A 111 8.04 0.62 7.08
CA GLN A 111 9.14 0.91 7.99
C GLN A 111 8.69 0.79 9.46
N THR A 112 7.52 1.32 9.79
CA THR A 112 6.91 1.20 11.12
C THR A 112 6.72 -0.26 11.53
N CYS A 113 6.17 -1.09 10.64
CA CYS A 113 6.00 -2.52 10.89
C CYS A 113 7.33 -3.25 11.07
N PHE A 114 8.34 -2.94 10.24
CA PHE A 114 9.66 -3.55 10.36
C PHE A 114 10.32 -3.21 11.70
N GLN A 115 10.24 -1.95 12.13
CA GLN A 115 10.74 -1.53 13.46
C GLN A 115 9.98 -2.22 14.60
N ALA A 116 8.66 -2.32 14.50
CA ALA A 116 7.84 -3.05 15.48
C ALA A 116 8.21 -4.53 15.54
N PHE A 117 8.54 -5.13 14.39
CA PHE A 117 8.95 -6.53 14.29
C PHE A 117 10.31 -6.74 14.96
N ALA A 118 11.29 -5.90 14.65
CA ALA A 118 12.60 -5.94 15.31
C ALA A 118 12.47 -5.79 16.84
N ARG A 119 11.63 -4.86 17.31
CA ARG A 119 11.34 -4.67 18.73
C ARG A 119 10.72 -5.92 19.37
N PHE A 120 9.76 -6.54 18.71
CA PHE A 120 9.14 -7.78 19.19
C PHE A 120 10.18 -8.91 19.29
N LEU A 121 11.05 -9.07 18.29
CA LEU A 121 12.10 -10.07 18.33
C LEU A 121 13.08 -9.85 19.48
N THR A 122 13.48 -8.59 19.75
CA THR A 122 14.36 -8.28 20.90
C THR A 122 13.67 -8.51 22.25
N GLU A 123 12.40 -8.14 22.38
CA GLU A 123 11.64 -8.22 23.62
C GLU A 123 10.23 -8.80 23.34
N PRO A 124 10.10 -10.14 23.27
CA PRO A 124 8.85 -10.80 22.91
C PRO A 124 7.88 -10.79 24.10
N ASN A 125 7.05 -9.75 24.17
CA ASN A 125 6.02 -9.59 25.17
C ASN A 125 4.67 -9.21 24.53
N LYS A 126 3.57 -9.32 25.30
CA LYS A 126 2.21 -9.04 24.81
C LYS A 126 2.07 -7.63 24.24
N LYS A 127 2.73 -6.63 24.85
CA LYS A 127 2.67 -5.24 24.39
C LYS A 127 3.32 -5.07 23.01
N ASN A 128 4.53 -5.60 22.82
CA ASN A 128 5.24 -5.52 21.55
C ASN A 128 4.53 -6.35 20.46
N LYS A 129 3.90 -7.48 20.82
CA LYS A 129 3.02 -8.24 19.91
C LYS A 129 1.83 -7.40 19.41
N THR A 130 1.14 -6.69 20.31
CA THR A 130 0.03 -5.80 19.93
C THR A 130 0.51 -4.68 19.00
N ILE A 131 1.62 -4.01 19.35
CA ILE A 131 2.20 -2.95 18.52
C ILE A 131 2.56 -3.47 17.12
N LEU A 132 3.18 -4.65 17.04
CA LEU A 132 3.50 -5.31 15.77
C LEU A 132 2.24 -5.62 14.96
N ARG A 133 1.21 -6.16 15.61
CA ARG A 133 -0.07 -6.48 14.95
C ARG A 133 -0.76 -5.24 14.39
N GLU A 134 -0.79 -4.15 15.15
CA GLU A 134 -1.33 -2.86 14.70
C GLU A 134 -0.53 -2.30 13.51
N ALA A 135 0.81 -2.27 13.62
CA ALA A 135 1.67 -1.80 12.55
C ALA A 135 1.57 -2.65 11.26
N TYR A 136 1.43 -3.97 11.40
CA TYR A 136 1.22 -4.88 10.28
C TYR A 136 -0.14 -4.63 9.59
N ASN A 137 -1.20 -4.39 10.35
CA ASN A 137 -2.53 -4.12 9.82
C ASN A 137 -2.65 -2.74 9.15
N ALA A 138 -1.78 -1.79 9.50
CA ALA A 138 -1.67 -0.49 8.84
C ALA A 138 -1.10 -0.59 7.41
N ILE A 139 -0.33 -1.63 7.10
CA ILE A 139 0.14 -1.87 5.73
C ILE A 139 -1.03 -2.31 4.86
N PRO A 140 -1.20 -1.75 3.64
CA PRO A 140 -2.16 -2.23 2.66
C PRO A 140 -2.07 -3.75 2.47
N LYS A 141 -3.20 -4.47 2.52
CA LYS A 141 -3.23 -5.95 2.46
C LYS A 141 -2.37 -6.55 1.35
N HIS A 142 -2.47 -6.02 0.13
CA HIS A 142 -1.71 -6.48 -1.03
C HIS A 142 -0.22 -6.10 -1.00
N CYS A 143 0.18 -5.16 -0.14
CA CYS A 143 1.56 -4.76 0.06
C CYS A 143 2.27 -5.54 1.19
N ARG A 144 1.52 -6.17 2.11
CA ARG A 144 2.07 -6.87 3.29
C ARG A 144 3.12 -7.91 2.92
N ILE A 145 2.90 -8.67 1.84
CA ILE A 145 3.82 -9.70 1.37
C ILE A 145 5.23 -9.20 1.06
N TYR A 146 5.41 -7.89 0.86
CA TYR A 146 6.70 -7.27 0.54
C TYR A 146 7.37 -6.63 1.75
N VAL A 147 6.75 -6.66 2.94
CA VAL A 147 7.22 -5.89 4.12
C VAL A 147 8.65 -6.23 4.52
N LEU A 148 9.04 -7.51 4.50
CA LEU A 148 10.37 -7.99 4.85
C LEU A 148 11.36 -7.95 3.67
N GLY A 149 10.88 -7.77 2.43
CA GLY A 149 11.72 -7.87 1.23
C GLY A 149 12.21 -9.28 0.88
N ASP A 150 11.88 -10.27 1.70
CA ASP A 150 12.13 -11.69 1.46
C ASP A 150 11.00 -12.26 0.59
N MET A 151 11.33 -12.69 -0.64
CA MET A 151 10.33 -13.22 -1.58
C MET A 151 10.00 -14.70 -1.36
N ASP A 152 10.85 -15.43 -0.63
CA ASP A 152 10.64 -16.84 -0.32
C ASP A 152 9.66 -16.98 0.84
N CYS A 153 9.90 -16.22 1.92
CA CYS A 153 9.06 -16.28 3.12
C CYS A 153 7.97 -15.21 3.19
N LYS A 154 8.12 -14.11 2.42
CA LYS A 154 7.17 -12.97 2.39
C LYS A 154 6.93 -12.39 3.77
N ASP A 155 5.68 -12.35 4.21
CA ASP A 155 5.24 -11.85 5.51
C ASP A 155 4.92 -12.96 6.52
N SER A 156 5.20 -14.22 6.16
CA SER A 156 4.94 -15.38 7.02
C SER A 156 5.62 -15.28 8.40
N PRO A 157 6.87 -14.79 8.52
CA PRO A 157 7.52 -14.59 9.82
C PRO A 157 6.73 -13.64 10.75
N ILE A 158 6.25 -12.52 10.20
CA ILE A 158 5.45 -11.58 10.98
C ILE A 158 4.09 -12.20 11.35
N LYS A 159 3.43 -12.89 10.41
CA LYS A 159 2.16 -13.59 10.66
C LYS A 159 2.28 -14.56 11.84
N LEU A 160 3.31 -15.39 11.84
CA LEU A 160 3.61 -16.31 12.94
C LEU A 160 3.78 -15.58 14.27
N CYS A 161 4.47 -14.43 14.27
CA CYS A 161 4.69 -13.62 15.47
C CYS A 161 3.47 -12.86 15.97
N ILE A 162 2.45 -12.60 15.14
CA ILE A 162 1.22 -11.90 15.55
C ILE A 162 0.04 -12.82 15.81
N GLU A 163 0.17 -14.12 15.57
CA GLU A 163 -0.83 -15.12 15.96
C GLU A 163 -0.99 -15.19 17.48
N ASP A 164 -2.10 -15.75 17.98
CA ASP A 164 -2.37 -15.81 19.42
C ASP A 164 -1.48 -16.83 20.15
N GLN A 165 -0.88 -17.77 19.41
CA GLN A 165 0.05 -18.75 19.96
C GLN A 165 1.38 -18.10 20.36
N GLU A 166 2.03 -18.64 21.39
CA GLU A 166 3.39 -18.25 21.75
C GLU A 166 4.37 -18.86 20.75
N VAL A 167 5.29 -18.02 20.25
CA VAL A 167 6.35 -18.45 19.35
C VAL A 167 7.50 -18.99 20.19
N SER A 168 8.08 -20.13 19.81
CA SER A 168 9.19 -20.72 20.56
C SER A 168 10.42 -19.79 20.59
N PRO A 169 11.22 -19.81 21.66
CA PRO A 169 12.45 -19.02 21.74
C PRO A 169 13.44 -19.31 20.60
N GLU A 170 13.47 -20.56 20.11
CA GLU A 170 14.31 -20.99 18.98
C GLU A 170 13.95 -20.24 17.69
N ILE A 171 12.66 -20.17 17.34
CA ILE A 171 12.18 -19.45 16.15
C ILE A 171 12.47 -17.95 16.27
N ILE A 172 12.30 -17.38 17.47
CA ILE A 172 12.59 -15.96 17.72
C ILE A 172 14.08 -15.69 17.48
N GLU A 173 14.97 -16.58 17.93
CA GLU A 173 16.40 -16.43 17.72
C GLU A 173 16.77 -16.55 16.23
N ASP A 174 16.20 -17.51 15.51
CA ASP A 174 16.39 -17.63 14.06
C ASP A 174 15.96 -16.35 13.32
N PHE A 175 14.79 -15.80 13.66
CA PHE A 175 14.31 -14.54 13.07
C PHE A 175 15.19 -13.34 13.45
N LYS A 176 15.75 -13.28 14.66
CA LYS A 176 16.73 -12.24 15.00
C LYS A 176 17.96 -12.32 14.11
N GLN A 177 18.51 -13.52 13.89
CA GLN A 177 19.69 -13.69 13.05
C GLN A 177 19.42 -13.26 11.60
N ILE A 178 18.21 -13.52 11.09
CA ILE A 178 17.84 -13.17 9.70
C ILE A 178 17.52 -11.68 9.53
N TYR A 179 16.77 -11.07 10.46
CA TYR A 179 16.16 -9.75 10.27
C TYR A 179 16.77 -8.63 11.12
N ILE A 180 17.60 -8.96 12.11
CA ILE A 180 18.33 -8.01 12.97
C ILE A 180 19.85 -8.18 12.81
N GLY A 181 20.30 -9.41 12.53
CA GLY A 181 21.69 -9.70 12.19
C GLY A 181 22.10 -9.02 10.89
N ASP A 182 23.14 -8.18 11.00
CA ASP A 182 23.74 -7.31 9.99
C ASP A 182 22.98 -6.02 9.64
N SER A 183 23.37 -4.95 10.35
CA SER A 183 23.17 -3.54 9.99
C SER A 183 23.84 -3.11 8.66
N GLU A 184 24.09 -4.04 7.73
CA GLU A 184 24.82 -3.79 6.46
C GLU A 184 24.29 -4.64 5.29
N ARG A 185 22.99 -4.55 4.97
CA ARG A 185 22.48 -4.89 3.63
C ARG A 185 21.64 -3.75 3.07
#